data_AF-A0A3D2F823-F1
#
_entry.id   AF-A0A3D2F823-F1
#
_cell.length_a   1.000
_cell.length_b   1.000
_cell.length_c   1.000
_cell.angle_alpha   90.00
_cell.angle_beta   90.00
_cell.angle_gamma   90.00
#
_symmetry.space_group_name_H-M   'P 1'
#
loop_
_entity.id
_entity.type
_entity.pdbx_description
1 polymer ?
#
loop_
_entity_poly.entity_id
_entity_poly.type
_entity_poly.pdbx_seq_one_letter_code
_entity_poly.pdbx_strand_id
1 'polypeptide(L)'
;MFARIVTSALFAGATAGLLIALLQYAFVQPVLLHAELYETGTLVHFGAAPVSAIQDVSGFDPLRDLLSVLFTMLTYCGYAMILVALMGVAEERGADITLRNGMIWGLMGFIAAH
;
A
#
# COMPACT_ATOMS: atom_id res chain seq x y z
N MET A 1 -27.51 2.38 -8.48
CA MET A 1 -26.64 1.26 -8.04
C MET A 1 -25.17 1.52 -8.31
N PHE A 2 -24.79 1.82 -9.56
CA PHE A 2 -23.38 2.07 -9.94
C PHE A 2 -22.64 3.06 -9.03
N ALA A 3 -23.22 4.25 -8.77
CA ALA A 3 -22.60 5.24 -7.90
C ALA A 3 -22.32 4.73 -6.47
N ARG A 4 -23.17 3.86 -5.91
CA ARG A 4 -22.96 3.26 -4.57
C ARG A 4 -21.80 2.26 -4.56
N ILE A 5 -21.62 1.52 -5.66
CA ILE A 5 -20.53 0.55 -5.84
C ILE A 5 -19.19 1.28 -5.97
N VAL A 6 -19.17 2.35 -6.78
CA VAL A 6 -17.96 3.16 -6.97
C VAL A 6 -17.58 3.87 -5.66
N THR A 7 -18.53 4.47 -4.96
CA THR A 7 -18.22 5.16 -3.70
C THR A 7 -17.78 4.19 -2.60
N SER A 8 -18.42 3.02 -2.45
CA SER A 8 -18.00 2.04 -1.46
C SER A 8 -16.59 1.52 -1.74
N ALA A 9 -16.27 1.21 -3.00
CA ALA A 9 -14.94 0.80 -3.42
C ALA A 9 -13.89 1.90 -3.17
N LEU A 10 -14.22 3.15 -3.46
CA LEU A 10 -13.31 4.28 -3.24
C LEU A 10 -12.98 4.46 -1.76
N PHE A 11 -13.97 4.40 -0.86
CA PHE A 11 -13.71 4.49 0.58
C PHE A 11 -12.95 3.27 1.12
N ALA A 12 -13.32 2.06 0.70
CA ALA A 12 -12.63 0.84 1.11
C ALA A 12 -11.16 0.85 0.65
N GLY A 13 -10.90 1.22 -0.61
CA GLY A 13 -9.56 1.31 -1.16
C GLY A 13 -8.74 2.45 -0.55
N ALA A 14 -9.32 3.64 -0.36
CA ALA A 14 -8.63 4.76 0.25
C ALA A 14 -8.21 4.47 1.70
N THR A 15 -9.08 3.81 2.48
CA THR A 15 -8.77 3.44 3.87
C THR A 15 -7.71 2.34 3.95
N ALA A 16 -7.83 1.29 3.11
CA ALA A 16 -6.80 0.25 3.03
C ALA A 16 -5.46 0.82 2.57
N GLY A 17 -5.46 1.66 1.53
CA GLY A 17 -4.26 2.30 1.00
C GLY A 17 -3.61 3.26 1.99
N LEU A 18 -4.38 3.99 2.79
CA LEU A 18 -3.84 4.83 3.87
C LEU A 18 -3.12 3.98 4.92
N LEU A 19 -3.73 2.87 5.36
CA LEU A 19 -3.10 1.95 6.31
C LEU A 19 -1.81 1.37 5.75
N ILE A 20 -1.81 0.96 4.48
CA ILE A 20 -0.62 0.41 3.81
C ILE A 20 0.45 1.48 3.64
N ALA A 21 0.09 2.72 3.31
CA ALA A 21 1.04 3.81 3.22
C ALA A 21 1.72 4.10 4.57
N LEU A 22 0.98 4.04 5.68
CA LEU A 22 1.56 4.17 7.02
C LEU A 22 2.51 3.02 7.35
N LEU A 23 2.17 1.78 6.98
CA LEU A 23 3.06 0.63 7.13
C LEU A 23 4.32 0.78 6.25
N GLN A 24 4.16 1.28 5.02
CA GLN A 24 5.26 1.54 4.10
C GLN A 24 6.20 2.62 4.64
N TYR A 25 5.64 3.70 5.19
CA TYR A 25 6.41 4.75 5.86
C TYR A 25 7.20 4.21 7.05
N ALA A 26 6.61 3.33 7.85
CA ALA A 26 7.26 2.76 9.03
C ALA A 26 8.33 1.71 8.70
N PHE A 27 8.10 0.85 7.71
CA PHE A 27 8.93 -0.35 7.48
C PHE A 27 9.79 -0.29 6.21
N VAL A 28 9.29 0.33 5.14
CA VAL A 28 9.94 0.28 3.82
C VAL A 28 10.79 1.53 3.58
N GLN A 29 10.24 2.69 3.90
CA GLN A 29 10.89 3.97 3.64
C GLN A 29 12.27 4.12 4.32
N PRO A 30 12.48 3.69 5.59
CA PRO A 30 13.82 3.77 6.20
C PRO A 30 14.86 2.93 5.45
N VAL A 31 14.47 1.79 4.89
CA VAL A 31 15.36 0.92 4.12
C VAL A 31 15.73 1.57 2.77
N LEU A 32 14.77 2.21 2.11
CA LEU A 32 15.00 2.96 0.88
C LEU A 32 15.96 4.13 1.11
N LEU A 33 15.71 4.93 2.15
CA LEU A 33 16.56 6.08 2.47
C LEU A 33 17.97 5.66 2.88
N HIS A 34 18.10 4.53 3.59
CA HIS A 34 19.41 3.97 3.89
C HIS A 34 20.16 3.55 2.62
N ALA A 35 19.46 3.02 1.62
CA ALA A 35 20.05 2.66 0.33
C ALA A 35 20.48 3.90 -0.49
N GLU A 36 19.71 4.99 -0.46
CA GLU A 36 20.04 6.26 -1.12
C GLU A 36 21.40 6.82 -0.65
N LEU A 37 21.77 6.60 0.63
CA LEU A 37 23.08 7.01 1.15
C LEU A 37 24.25 6.27 0.47
N TYR A 38 24.05 5.02 0.05
CA TYR A 38 25.05 4.28 -0.72
C TYR A 38 25.05 4.68 -2.20
N GLU A 39 23.88 4.92 -2.78
CA GLU A 39 23.76 5.34 -4.18
C GLU A 39 24.41 6.71 -4.42
N THR A 40 24.27 7.64 -3.47
CA THR A 40 24.91 8.96 -3.51
C THR A 40 26.40 8.94 -3.16
N GLY A 41 26.92 7.81 -2.68
CA GLY A 41 28.32 7.68 -2.24
C GLY A 41 28.62 8.32 -0.88
N THR A 42 27.60 8.76 -0.14
CA THR A 42 27.75 9.26 1.24
C THR A 42 28.25 8.14 2.17
N LEU A 43 27.74 6.92 1.95
CA LEU A 43 28.23 5.69 2.58
C LEU A 43 28.88 4.81 1.53
N VAL A 44 29.96 4.14 1.91
CA VAL A 44 30.65 3.14 1.09
C VAL A 44 30.89 1.89 1.94
N HIS A 45 30.69 0.73 1.34
CA HIS A 45 30.84 -0.54 2.06
C HIS A 45 32.31 -0.84 2.43
N PHE A 46 33.27 -0.43 1.60
CA PHE A 46 34.71 -0.63 1.81
C PHE A 46 35.44 0.68 2.15
N GLY A 47 34.91 1.42 3.12
CA GLY A 47 35.52 2.65 3.63
C GLY A 47 36.59 2.40 4.70
N ALA A 48 37.39 3.42 4.99
CA ALA A 48 38.36 3.39 6.09
C ALA A 48 37.70 3.47 7.48
N ALA A 49 36.47 4.00 7.55
CA ALA A 49 35.69 4.14 8.78
C ALA A 49 34.55 3.10 8.83
N PRO A 50 34.25 2.53 10.01
CA PRO A 50 33.13 1.62 10.17
C PRO A 50 31.79 2.35 9.98
N VAL A 51 30.89 1.73 9.20
CA VAL A 51 29.54 2.25 8.96
C VAL A 51 28.56 1.58 9.93
N SER A 52 27.75 2.39 10.63
CA SER A 52 26.68 1.86 11.49
C SER A 52 25.60 1.15 10.67
N ALA A 53 25.13 0.00 11.15
CA ALA A 53 23.98 -0.68 10.55
C ALA A 53 22.66 0.10 10.73
N ILE A 54 22.60 0.97 11.75
CA ILE A 54 21.46 1.85 12.00
C ILE A 54 21.90 3.25 11.58
N GLN A 55 21.35 3.74 10.47
CA GLN A 55 21.54 5.12 10.03
C GLN A 55 20.37 5.97 10.50
N ASP A 56 20.65 7.20 10.91
CA ASP A 56 19.62 8.18 11.20
C ASP A 56 19.08 8.74 9.89
N VAL A 57 18.15 8.00 9.29
CA VAL A 57 17.38 8.41 8.12
C VAL A 57 16.01 8.96 8.52
N SER A 58 15.86 9.35 9.81
CA SER A 58 14.61 9.89 10.31
C SER A 58 14.35 11.27 9.71
N GLY A 59 13.15 11.45 9.16
CA GLY A 59 12.79 12.71 8.51
C GLY A 59 11.50 12.59 7.73
N PHE A 60 10.61 13.56 7.95
CA PHE A 60 9.42 13.73 7.14
C PHE A 60 9.72 14.72 6.02
N ASP A 61 9.67 14.25 4.78
CA ASP A 61 9.68 15.09 3.59
C ASP A 61 8.23 15.21 3.10
N PRO A 62 7.58 16.38 3.28
CA PRO A 62 6.17 16.54 2.94
C PRO A 62 5.85 16.19 1.49
N LEU A 63 6.72 16.51 0.53
CA LEU A 63 6.41 16.30 -0.88
C LEU A 63 6.49 14.81 -1.22
N ARG A 64 7.60 14.15 -0.86
CA ARG A 64 7.78 12.72 -1.12
C ARG A 64 6.75 11.89 -0.37
N ASP A 65 6.58 12.16 0.92
CA ASP A 65 5.82 11.29 1.82
C ASP A 65 4.32 11.42 1.53
N LEU A 66 3.81 12.64 1.32
CA LEU A 66 2.39 12.82 0.95
C LEU A 66 2.09 12.29 -0.46
N LEU A 67 2.98 12.47 -1.43
CA LEU A 67 2.78 11.89 -2.76
C LEU A 67 2.79 10.36 -2.71
N SER A 68 3.66 9.76 -1.88
CA SER A 68 3.68 8.31 -1.66
C SER A 68 2.38 7.83 -1.05
N VAL A 69 1.86 8.52 -0.02
CA VAL A 69 0.56 8.21 0.58
C VAL A 69 -0.57 8.31 -0.45
N LEU A 70 -0.63 9.41 -1.21
CA LEU A 70 -1.67 9.63 -2.22
C LEU A 70 -1.62 8.58 -3.33
N PHE A 71 -0.43 8.22 -3.79
CA PHE A 71 -0.27 7.20 -4.83
C PHE A 71 -0.71 5.83 -4.33
N THR A 72 -0.28 5.44 -3.12
CA THR A 72 -0.71 4.18 -2.49
C THR A 72 -2.21 4.14 -2.28
N MET A 73 -2.84 5.22 -1.82
CA MET A 73 -4.30 5.32 -1.72
C MET A 73 -4.98 5.13 -3.08
N LEU A 74 -4.46 5.77 -4.13
CA LEU A 74 -5.00 5.64 -5.49
C LEU A 74 -4.89 4.21 -6.03
N THR A 75 -3.74 3.55 -5.82
CA THR A 75 -3.52 2.16 -6.21
C THR A 75 -4.50 1.21 -5.51
N TYR A 76 -4.71 1.39 -4.21
CA TYR A 76 -5.66 0.56 -3.45
C TYR A 76 -7.12 0.86 -3.77
N CYS A 77 -7.48 2.10 -4.15
CA CYS A 77 -8.77 2.38 -4.78
C CYS A 77 -8.97 1.55 -6.05
N GLY A 78 -7.96 1.42 -6.91
CA GLY A 78 -7.99 0.57 -8.10
C GLY A 78 -8.26 -0.90 -7.77
N TYR A 79 -7.51 -1.47 -6.81
CA TYR A 79 -7.73 -2.85 -6.37
C TYR A 79 -9.11 -3.07 -5.75
N ALA A 80 -9.58 -2.13 -4.91
CA ALA A 80 -10.91 -2.21 -4.33
C ALA A 80 -12.01 -2.13 -5.40
N MET A 81 -11.85 -1.29 -6.43
CA MET A 81 -12.80 -1.23 -7.55
C MET A 81 -12.88 -2.55 -8.30
N ILE A 82 -11.74 -3.19 -8.59
CA ILE A 82 -11.71 -4.52 -9.23
C ILE A 82 -12.41 -5.55 -8.34
N LEU A 83 -12.05 -5.60 -7.06
CA LEU A 83 -12.57 -6.60 -6.12
C LEU A 83 -14.09 -6.46 -5.92
N VAL A 84 -14.58 -5.25 -5.72
CA VAL A 84 -16.02 -4.98 -5.54
C VAL A 84 -16.78 -5.26 -6.84
N ALA A 85 -16.22 -4.95 -8.02
CA ALA A 85 -16.84 -5.31 -9.29
C ALA A 85 -17.00 -6.83 -9.44
N LEU A 86 -15.96 -7.62 -9.08
CA LEU A 86 -16.02 -9.08 -9.11
C LEU A 86 -17.02 -9.64 -8.10
N MET A 87 -17.11 -9.07 -6.90
CA MET A 87 -18.13 -9.42 -5.91
C MET A 87 -19.55 -9.16 -6.45
N GLY A 88 -19.77 -8.04 -7.14
CA GLY A 88 -21.06 -7.74 -7.77
C GLY A 88 -21.45 -8.77 -8.83
N VAL A 89 -20.51 -9.17 -9.69
CA VAL A 89 -20.75 -10.25 -10.67
C VAL A 89 -21.02 -11.59 -9.99
N ALA A 90 -20.38 -11.87 -8.86
CA ALA A 90 -20.63 -13.09 -8.09
C ALA A 90 -22.02 -13.08 -7.43
N GLU A 91 -22.45 -11.93 -6.90
CA GLU A 91 -23.78 -11.73 -6.32
C GLU A 91 -24.88 -11.97 -7.37
N GLU A 92 -24.71 -11.46 -8.60
CA GLU A 92 -25.61 -11.74 -9.73
C GLU A 92 -25.69 -13.24 -10.08
N ARG A 93 -24.64 -14.01 -9.76
CA ARG A 93 -24.59 -15.47 -9.95
C ARG A 93 -25.08 -16.26 -8.73
N GLY A 94 -25.64 -15.59 -7.72
CA GLY A 94 -26.20 -16.20 -6.51
C GLY A 94 -25.23 -16.38 -5.36
N ALA A 95 -24.07 -15.70 -5.36
CA ALA A 95 -23.16 -15.70 -4.22
C ALA A 95 -23.64 -14.74 -3.12
N ASP A 96 -23.65 -15.20 -1.87
CA ASP A 96 -23.98 -14.35 -0.73
C ASP A 96 -22.77 -13.53 -0.27
N ILE A 97 -22.81 -12.22 -0.47
CA ILE A 97 -21.77 -11.28 -0.02
C ILE A 97 -22.06 -10.81 1.41
N THR A 98 -21.61 -11.61 2.38
CA THR A 98 -21.63 -11.27 3.82
C THR A 98 -20.30 -10.69 4.28
N LEU A 99 -20.22 -10.15 5.50
CA LEU A 99 -18.96 -9.68 6.09
C LEU A 99 -17.87 -10.77 6.09
N ARG A 100 -18.22 -12.00 6.49
CA ARG A 100 -17.29 -13.14 6.52
C ARG A 100 -16.76 -13.44 5.12
N ASN A 101 -17.65 -13.56 4.15
CA ASN A 101 -17.26 -13.86 2.78
C ASN A 101 -16.47 -12.70 2.17
N GLY A 102 -16.84 -11.46 2.45
CA GLY A 102 -16.10 -10.26 2.03
C GLY A 102 -14.64 -10.25 2.52
N MET A 103 -14.39 -10.67 3.76
CA MET A 103 -13.01 -10.83 4.26
C MET A 103 -12.24 -11.93 3.51
N ILE A 104 -12.89 -13.06 3.21
CA ILE A 104 -12.28 -14.15 2.42
C ILE A 104 -11.93 -13.65 1.02
N TRP A 105 -12.82 -12.91 0.36
CA TRP A 105 -12.55 -12.27 -0.92
C TRP A 105 -11.36 -11.32 -0.87
N GLY A 106 -11.24 -10.50 0.19
CA GLY A 106 -10.09 -9.64 0.39
C GLY A 106 -8.79 -10.43 0.52
N LEU A 107 -8.79 -11.50 1.32
CA LEU A 107 -7.63 -12.38 1.47
C LEU A 107 -7.25 -13.09 0.17
N MET A 108 -8.23 -13.62 -0.56
CA MET A 108 -7.99 -14.27 -1.85
C MET A 108 -7.52 -13.26 -2.91
N GLY A 109 -8.03 -12.03 -2.87
CA GLY A 109 -7.54 -10.93 -3.71
C GLY A 109 -6.07 -10.60 -3.43
N PHE A 110 -5.68 -10.58 -2.16
CA PHE A 110 -4.27 -10.42 -1.77
C PHE A 110 -3.39 -11.57 -2.31
N ILE A 111 -3.82 -12.82 -2.12
CA ILE A 111 -3.11 -14.02 -2.63
C ILE A 111 -3.04 -14.02 -4.16
N ALA A 112 -4.08 -13.57 -4.87
CA ALA A 112 -4.07 -13.56 -6.32
C ALA A 112 -3.06 -12.55 -6.91
N ALA A 113 -2.68 -11.52 -6.13
CA ALA A 113 -1.80 -10.45 -6.57
C ALA A 113 -0.33 -10.62 -6.12
N HIS A 114 -0.01 -11.60 -5.27
CA HIS A 114 1.32 -11.82 -4.67
C HIS A 114 1.75 -13.29 -4.79
#